data_AF-A0A843RY99-F1
#
_entry.id   AF-A0A843RY99-F1
#
_cell.length_a   1.000
_cell.length_b   1.000
_cell.length_c   1.000
_cell.angle_alpha   90.00
_cell.angle_beta   90.00
_cell.angle_gamma   90.00
#
_symmetry.space_group_name_H-M   'P 1'
#
loop_
_entity.id
_entity.type
_entity.pdbx_description
1 polymer ?
#
loop_
_entity_poly.entity_id
_entity_poly.type
_entity_poly.pdbx_seq_one_letter_code
_entity_poly.pdbx_strand_id
1 'polypeptide(L)'
;MRRANLGTNGSQPRKWSKRQWLKRTRSEAASHARLVQGRLIVTAPPRLEPPAIERRRSRVHGWGVFALEPISKNKRIVDYAGELVANSRATPREERYLEEGCIWCFQLNRLWVIDAGVGGNIARFINHSCQPNCHSRIERGLIWICASRVIRRGEELTYNYFTEGAAEIPCGCRPGCQNML
;
A
#
# COMPACT_ATOMS: atom_id res chain seq x y z
N MET A 1 -6.41 -13.53 -9.43
CA MET A 1 -6.01 -13.10 -8.08
C MET A 1 -5.70 -11.61 -8.16
N ARG A 2 -6.33 -10.76 -7.34
CA ARG A 2 -6.31 -9.29 -7.46
C ARG A 2 -5.28 -8.75 -6.47
N ARG A 3 -4.21 -8.12 -6.94
CA ARG A 3 -3.22 -7.51 -6.05
C ARG A 3 -2.89 -6.12 -6.50
N ALA A 4 -2.99 -5.16 -5.59
CA ALA A 4 -2.40 -3.85 -5.82
C ALA A 4 -0.87 -3.99 -5.93
N ASN A 5 -0.32 -3.86 -7.16
CA ASN A 5 1.06 -3.44 -7.41
C ASN A 5 1.45 -3.37 -8.89
N LEU A 6 2.18 -2.29 -9.23
CA LEU A 6 3.42 -2.26 -10.03
C LEU A 6 3.94 -0.80 -10.10
N GLY A 7 4.37 -0.27 -8.95
CA GLY A 7 5.35 0.83 -8.95
C GLY A 7 6.75 0.23 -9.04
N THR A 8 7.24 -0.08 -10.23
CA THR A 8 8.66 -0.44 -10.43
C THR A 8 9.53 0.69 -9.92
N ASN A 9 10.17 0.51 -8.76
CA ASN A 9 11.47 1.10 -8.45
C ASN A 9 12.24 0.28 -7.41
N GLY A 10 12.18 -1.05 -7.59
CA GLY A 10 13.17 -1.98 -7.06
C GLY A 10 13.55 -2.94 -8.18
N SER A 11 14.10 -2.43 -9.28
CA SER A 11 14.66 -3.31 -10.31
C SER A 11 15.65 -4.26 -9.64
N GLN A 12 15.55 -5.56 -9.97
CA GLN A 12 16.51 -6.56 -9.48
C GLN A 12 17.93 -6.07 -9.82
N PRO A 13 18.81 -5.85 -8.83
CA PRO A 13 20.17 -5.44 -9.14
C PRO A 13 20.85 -6.55 -9.94
N ARG A 14 21.54 -6.21 -11.03
CA ARG A 14 22.21 -7.17 -11.95
C ARG A 14 23.11 -8.21 -11.28
N LYS A 15 23.55 -7.96 -10.05
CA LYS A 15 24.47 -8.81 -9.27
C LYS A 15 23.81 -9.99 -8.53
N TRP A 16 22.47 -10.06 -8.43
CA TRP A 16 21.81 -11.07 -7.60
C TRP A 16 20.87 -11.95 -8.41
N SER A 17 20.79 -13.25 -8.12
CA SER A 17 19.76 -14.13 -8.70
C SER A 17 18.36 -13.80 -8.16
N LYS A 18 17.33 -14.13 -8.94
CA LYS A 18 15.91 -13.90 -8.59
C LYS A 18 15.53 -14.52 -7.23
N ARG A 19 16.02 -15.73 -6.94
CA ARG A 19 15.76 -16.42 -5.67
C ARG A 19 16.41 -15.72 -4.48
N GLN A 20 17.65 -15.22 -4.63
CA GLN A 20 18.35 -14.49 -3.57
C GLN A 20 17.65 -13.17 -3.25
N TRP A 21 17.22 -12.41 -4.26
CA TRP A 21 16.52 -11.13 -4.07
C TRP A 21 15.17 -11.30 -3.33
N LEU A 22 14.37 -12.30 -3.73
CA LEU A 22 13.08 -12.58 -3.09
C LEU A 22 13.23 -12.99 -1.62
N LYS A 23 14.25 -13.79 -1.29
CA LYS A 23 14.56 -14.19 0.10
C LYS A 23 15.08 -13.01 0.93
N ARG A 24 15.91 -12.15 0.34
CA ARG A 24 16.44 -10.95 1.03
C ARG A 24 15.32 -9.99 1.42
N THR A 25 14.38 -9.74 0.52
CA THR A 25 13.23 -8.85 0.78
C THR A 25 12.44 -9.29 2.02
N ARG A 26 12.28 -10.61 2.23
CA ARG A 26 11.66 -11.14 3.45
C ARG A 26 12.50 -10.86 4.69
N SER A 27 13.81 -11.05 4.61
CA SER A 27 14.71 -10.77 5.75
C SER A 27 14.70 -9.29 6.11
N GLU A 28 14.68 -8.41 5.11
CA GLU A 28 14.57 -6.96 5.30
C GLU A 28 13.22 -6.60 5.94
N ALA A 29 12.10 -7.12 5.40
CA ALA A 29 10.77 -6.90 5.98
C ALA A 29 10.68 -7.43 7.41
N ALA A 30 11.22 -8.63 7.66
CA ALA A 30 11.27 -9.24 8.98
C ALA A 30 12.12 -8.45 9.98
N SER A 31 13.19 -7.76 9.53
CA SER A 31 13.97 -6.87 10.42
C SER A 31 13.20 -5.63 10.89
N HIS A 32 12.10 -5.30 10.20
CA HIS A 32 11.16 -4.24 10.60
C HIS A 32 9.90 -4.80 11.29
N ALA A 33 9.80 -6.12 11.46
CA ALA A 33 8.62 -6.75 12.02
C ALA A 33 8.71 -6.95 13.53
N ARG A 34 7.55 -6.94 14.18
CA ARG A 34 7.38 -7.39 15.57
C ARG A 34 6.42 -8.57 15.62
N LEU A 35 6.67 -9.51 16.52
CA LEU A 35 5.72 -10.60 16.78
C LEU A 35 4.59 -10.07 17.67
N VAL A 36 3.37 -10.10 17.16
CA VAL A 36 2.14 -9.77 17.90
C VAL A 36 1.20 -10.94 17.77
N GLN A 37 0.90 -11.62 18.88
CA GLN A 37 0.03 -12.81 18.90
C GLN A 37 0.42 -13.87 17.84
N GLY A 38 1.73 -14.12 17.68
CA GLY A 38 2.27 -15.10 16.73
C GLY A 38 2.32 -14.63 15.27
N ARG A 39 1.97 -13.37 14.97
CA ARG A 39 2.00 -12.80 13.61
C ARG A 39 3.12 -11.79 13.47
N LEU A 40 3.80 -11.79 12.32
CA LEU A 40 4.87 -10.84 12.00
C LEU A 40 4.27 -9.55 11.45
N ILE A 41 4.11 -8.54 12.30
CA ILE A 41 3.58 -7.23 11.89
C ILE A 41 4.73 -6.32 11.47
N VAL A 42 4.78 -6.01 10.19
CA VAL A 42 5.76 -5.08 9.58
C VAL A 42 5.22 -3.66 9.74
N THR A 43 6.04 -2.80 10.34
CA THR A 43 5.80 -1.36 10.44
C THR A 43 7.13 -0.66 10.30
N ALA A 44 7.13 0.49 9.66
CA ALA A 44 8.34 1.31 9.66
C ALA A 44 8.57 1.95 11.04
N PRO A 45 9.82 2.29 11.39
CA PRO A 45 10.09 3.09 12.59
C PRO A 45 9.40 4.46 12.49
N PRO A 46 8.96 5.04 13.63
CA PRO A 46 8.38 6.37 13.66
C PRO A 46 9.30 7.39 12.99
N ARG A 47 8.72 8.29 12.19
CA ARG A 47 9.44 9.46 11.70
C ARG A 47 9.42 10.56 12.76
N LEU A 48 10.46 11.38 12.77
CA LEU A 48 10.51 12.59 13.58
C LEU A 48 9.39 13.57 13.20
N GLU A 49 9.13 13.73 11.90
CA GLU A 49 8.15 14.68 11.36
C GLU A 49 7.34 14.06 10.19
N PRO A 50 6.43 13.12 10.49
CA PRO A 50 5.49 12.63 9.49
C PRO A 50 4.46 13.72 9.20
N PRO A 51 4.00 13.86 7.94
CA PRO A 51 2.92 14.76 7.64
C PRO A 51 1.66 14.45 8.46
N ALA A 52 0.99 15.48 8.96
CA ALA A 52 -0.28 15.33 9.64
C ALA A 52 -1.36 14.88 8.63
N ILE A 53 -1.98 13.73 8.92
CA ILE A 53 -3.02 13.12 8.10
C ILE A 53 -4.11 12.53 9.00
N GLU A 54 -5.31 12.36 8.46
CA GLU A 54 -6.41 11.79 9.20
C GLU A 54 -7.36 10.97 8.32
N ARG A 55 -8.19 10.13 8.94
CA ARG A 55 -9.19 9.33 8.26
C ARG A 55 -10.54 10.03 8.33
N ARG A 56 -11.19 10.23 7.17
CA ARG A 56 -12.55 10.79 7.07
C ARG A 56 -13.37 10.05 6.03
N ARG A 57 -14.70 10.26 6.02
CA ARG A 57 -15.57 9.72 4.97
C ARG A 57 -15.14 10.28 3.61
N SER A 58 -14.96 9.40 2.64
CA SER A 58 -14.54 9.75 1.29
C SER A 58 -15.71 9.81 0.32
N ARG A 59 -15.59 10.66 -0.70
CA ARG A 59 -16.49 10.67 -1.86
C ARG A 59 -16.15 9.59 -2.88
N VAL A 60 -14.94 9.02 -2.81
CA VAL A 60 -14.49 7.92 -3.69
C VAL A 60 -15.06 6.60 -3.20
N HIS A 61 -14.71 6.18 -1.98
CA HIS A 61 -15.19 4.94 -1.40
C HIS A 61 -15.04 4.96 0.12
N GLY A 62 -16.10 4.60 0.86
CA GLY A 62 -16.08 4.40 2.31
C GLY A 62 -15.29 5.46 3.11
N TRP A 63 -14.08 5.09 3.51
CA TRP A 63 -13.12 5.96 4.19
C TRP A 63 -11.98 6.37 3.25
N GLY A 64 -11.50 7.60 3.42
CA GLY A 64 -10.31 8.13 2.77
C GLY A 64 -9.33 8.68 3.80
N VAL A 65 -8.13 9.03 3.34
CA VAL A 65 -7.11 9.70 4.16
C VAL A 65 -6.86 11.10 3.61
N PHE A 66 -6.86 12.10 4.46
CA PHE A 66 -6.80 13.50 4.07
C PHE A 66 -5.58 14.19 4.70
N ALA A 67 -4.97 15.11 3.96
CA ALA A 67 -3.87 15.92 4.48
C ALA A 67 -4.39 16.99 5.43
N LEU A 68 -3.81 17.11 6.63
CA LEU A 68 -4.13 18.17 7.59
C LEU A 68 -3.26 19.42 7.42
N GLU A 69 -2.24 19.33 6.58
CA GLU A 69 -1.28 20.39 6.27
C GLU A 69 -0.80 20.26 4.81
N PRO A 70 -0.16 21.29 4.24
CA PRO A 70 0.51 21.17 2.95
C PRO A 70 1.64 20.13 2.99
N ILE A 71 1.66 19.21 2.01
CA ILE A 71 2.68 18.17 1.90
C ILE A 71 3.50 18.42 0.64
N SER A 72 4.81 18.60 0.79
CA SER A 72 5.73 18.79 -0.34
C SER A 72 5.85 17.56 -1.23
N LYS A 73 6.08 17.77 -2.53
CA LYS A 73 6.39 16.70 -3.50
C LYS A 73 7.54 15.82 -2.97
N ASN A 74 7.45 14.51 -3.23
CA ASN A 74 8.41 13.47 -2.82
C ASN A 74 8.52 13.22 -1.31
N LYS A 75 7.77 13.94 -0.46
CA LYS A 75 7.74 13.65 0.99
C LYS A 75 7.11 12.27 1.22
N ARG A 76 7.74 11.45 2.05
CA ARG A 76 7.14 10.21 2.56
C ARG A 76 6.07 10.56 3.57
N ILE A 77 4.86 10.06 3.35
CA ILE A 77 3.67 10.41 4.13
C ILE A 77 3.46 9.38 5.24
N VAL A 78 3.27 8.12 4.87
CA VAL A 78 3.00 7.01 5.79
C VAL A 78 3.53 5.69 5.21
N ASP A 79 3.97 4.76 6.05
CA ASP A 79 4.22 3.37 5.62
C ASP A 79 2.91 2.59 5.50
N TYR A 80 2.91 1.57 4.67
CA TYR A 80 1.81 0.61 4.62
C TYR A 80 2.13 -0.55 5.57
N ALA A 81 1.64 -0.45 6.81
CA ALA A 81 1.88 -1.46 7.85
C ALA A 81 0.89 -2.63 7.74
N GLY A 82 1.30 -3.80 8.24
CA GLY A 82 0.44 -4.99 8.28
C GLY A 82 1.22 -6.28 8.51
N GLU A 83 0.52 -7.41 8.49
CA GLU A 83 1.13 -8.73 8.63
C GLU A 83 1.92 -9.12 7.36
N LEU A 84 3.16 -9.59 7.52
CA LEU A 84 3.93 -10.18 6.42
C LEU A 84 3.45 -11.61 6.15
N VAL A 85 2.77 -11.80 5.02
CA VAL A 85 2.15 -13.07 4.64
C VAL A 85 2.77 -13.59 3.34
N ALA A 86 3.03 -14.90 3.27
CA ALA A 86 3.41 -15.55 2.02
C ALA A 86 2.21 -15.49 1.06
N ASN A 87 2.40 -15.16 -0.22
CA ASN A 87 1.24 -14.76 -1.01
C ASN A 87 0.28 -15.90 -1.38
N SER A 88 0.68 -17.17 -1.28
CA SER A 88 -0.24 -18.31 -1.32
C SER A 88 -1.25 -18.33 -0.15
N ARG A 89 -0.90 -17.72 0.99
CA ARG A 89 -1.78 -17.58 2.15
C ARG A 89 -2.56 -16.26 2.15
N ALA A 90 -2.19 -15.31 1.29
CA ALA A 90 -2.89 -14.02 1.16
C ALA A 90 -4.17 -14.17 0.34
N THR A 91 -4.20 -15.03 -0.68
CA THR A 91 -5.34 -15.20 -1.60
C THR A 91 -6.71 -15.35 -0.92
N PRO A 92 -6.92 -16.31 0.01
CA PRO A 92 -8.23 -16.44 0.67
C PRO A 92 -8.59 -15.23 1.56
N ARG A 93 -7.59 -14.47 2.04
CA ARG A 93 -7.83 -13.22 2.79
C ARG A 93 -8.24 -12.10 1.84
N GLU A 94 -7.58 -11.99 0.69
CA GLU A 94 -7.91 -11.07 -0.39
C GLU A 94 -9.38 -11.26 -0.81
N GLU A 95 -9.81 -12.50 -1.07
CA GLU A 95 -11.18 -12.84 -1.47
C GLU A 95 -12.21 -12.33 -0.44
N ARG A 96 -11.99 -12.62 0.85
CA ARG A 96 -12.85 -12.11 1.93
C ARG A 96 -12.89 -10.58 1.98
N TYR A 97 -11.75 -9.90 1.89
CA TYR A 97 -11.76 -8.43 1.93
C TYR A 97 -12.47 -7.83 0.71
N LEU A 98 -12.40 -8.49 -0.45
CA LEU A 98 -13.08 -8.03 -1.65
C LEU A 98 -14.60 -8.15 -1.55
N GLU A 99 -15.12 -9.17 -0.86
CA GLU A 99 -16.55 -9.27 -0.51
C GLU A 99 -17.00 -8.07 0.35
N GLU A 100 -16.10 -7.53 1.17
CA GLU A 100 -16.29 -6.31 1.97
C GLU A 100 -15.95 -5.01 1.19
N GLY A 101 -15.64 -5.10 -0.10
CA GLY A 101 -15.26 -3.95 -0.94
C GLY A 101 -13.88 -3.36 -0.61
N CYS A 102 -13.00 -4.13 0.03
CA CYS A 102 -11.71 -3.69 0.54
C CYS A 102 -10.53 -4.34 -0.20
N ILE A 103 -9.48 -3.56 -0.48
CA ILE A 103 -8.21 -4.01 -1.06
C ILE A 103 -7.10 -3.69 -0.06
N TRP A 104 -6.82 -4.61 0.86
CA TRP A 104 -5.86 -4.40 1.97
C TRP A 104 -4.58 -5.22 1.90
N CYS A 105 -4.44 -6.06 0.87
CA CYS A 105 -3.23 -6.82 0.62
C CYS A 105 -2.34 -6.07 -0.38
N PHE A 106 -1.22 -5.54 0.11
CA PHE A 106 -0.25 -4.82 -0.71
C PHE A 106 0.93 -5.74 -1.02
N GLN A 107 1.17 -6.00 -2.29
CA GLN A 107 2.23 -6.92 -2.66
C GLN A 107 3.60 -6.31 -2.34
N LEU A 108 4.48 -7.08 -1.70
CA LEU A 108 5.86 -6.64 -1.47
C LEU A 108 6.76 -7.15 -2.60
N ASN A 109 6.57 -8.42 -2.99
CA ASN A 109 7.15 -9.03 -4.18
C ASN A 109 6.35 -10.29 -4.60
N ARG A 110 6.90 -11.09 -5.52
CA ARG A 110 6.24 -12.32 -6.01
C ARG A 110 5.99 -13.39 -4.95
N LEU A 111 6.64 -13.34 -3.79
CA LEU A 111 6.46 -14.31 -2.70
C LEU A 111 5.74 -13.74 -1.48
N TRP A 112 5.84 -12.44 -1.25
CA TRP A 112 5.42 -11.80 0.00
C TRP A 112 4.44 -10.66 -0.23
N VAL A 113 3.49 -10.54 0.68
CA VAL A 113 2.43 -9.54 0.74
C VAL A 113 2.41 -8.96 2.16
N ILE A 114 2.10 -7.67 2.27
CA ILE A 114 1.72 -7.03 3.53
C ILE A 114 0.20 -6.97 3.59
N ASP A 115 -0.41 -7.66 4.56
CA ASP A 115 -1.85 -7.68 4.82
C ASP A 115 -2.20 -6.65 5.90
N ALA A 116 -2.77 -5.50 5.50
CA ALA A 116 -3.19 -4.44 6.42
C ALA A 116 -4.56 -4.68 7.08
N GLY A 117 -5.26 -5.76 6.73
CA GLY A 117 -6.40 -6.24 7.51
C GLY A 117 -5.99 -6.71 8.91
N VAL A 118 -4.72 -7.11 9.07
CA VAL A 118 -4.14 -7.58 10.34
C VAL A 118 -2.97 -6.71 10.75
N GLY A 119 -3.10 -5.97 11.86
CA GLY A 119 -2.03 -5.09 12.37
C GLY A 119 -1.70 -3.92 11.43
N GLY A 120 -2.60 -3.57 10.51
CA GLY A 120 -2.41 -2.44 9.61
C GLY A 120 -2.64 -1.09 10.28
N ASN A 121 -2.29 -0.03 9.55
CA ASN A 121 -2.42 1.35 9.99
C ASN A 121 -3.38 2.13 9.08
N ILE A 122 -3.41 3.46 9.23
CA ILE A 122 -4.29 4.36 8.45
C ILE A 122 -4.09 4.26 6.93
N ALA A 123 -2.91 3.82 6.46
CA ALA A 123 -2.59 3.75 5.03
C ALA A 123 -3.51 2.83 4.23
N ARG A 124 -4.15 1.84 4.88
CA ARG A 124 -5.11 0.92 4.23
C ARG A 124 -6.39 1.60 3.74
N PHE A 125 -6.65 2.84 4.17
CA PHE A 125 -7.80 3.64 3.77
C PHE A 125 -7.46 4.66 2.68
N ILE A 126 -6.22 4.68 2.15
CA ILE A 126 -5.85 5.58 1.05
C ILE A 126 -6.45 5.01 -0.23
N ASN A 127 -7.36 5.76 -0.85
CA ASN A 127 -8.13 5.29 -1.99
C ASN A 127 -7.35 5.28 -3.31
N HIS A 128 -7.90 4.56 -4.29
CA HIS A 128 -7.43 4.62 -5.66
C HIS A 128 -7.81 5.93 -6.34
N SER A 129 -6.93 6.45 -7.20
CA SER A 129 -7.30 7.41 -8.25
C SER A 129 -6.52 7.13 -9.54
N CYS A 130 -7.18 7.27 -10.69
CA CYS A 130 -6.54 7.22 -11.99
C CYS A 130 -5.65 8.46 -12.26
N GLN A 131 -5.85 9.54 -11.51
CA GLN A 131 -5.00 10.74 -11.50
C GLN A 131 -4.53 11.00 -10.06
N PRO A 132 -3.62 10.18 -9.54
CA PRO A 132 -3.27 10.20 -8.12
C PRO A 132 -2.36 11.37 -7.75
N ASN A 133 -2.41 11.77 -6.48
CA ASN A 133 -1.48 12.74 -5.88
C ASN A 133 -0.38 12.07 -5.02
N CYS A 134 -0.42 10.75 -4.89
CA CYS A 134 0.59 9.93 -4.23
C CYS A 134 1.07 8.79 -5.13
N HIS A 135 2.22 8.20 -4.78
CA HIS A 135 2.74 6.97 -5.34
C HIS A 135 3.32 6.09 -4.23
N SER A 136 3.38 4.79 -4.46
CA SER A 136 4.03 3.85 -3.55
C SER A 136 5.51 3.65 -3.92
N ARG A 137 6.38 3.46 -2.91
CA ARG A 137 7.78 3.04 -3.08
C ARG A 137 8.06 1.86 -2.16
N ILE A 138 8.67 0.81 -2.71
CA ILE A 138 9.15 -0.34 -1.94
C ILE A 138 10.64 -0.19 -1.72
N GLU A 139 11.08 -0.18 -0.46
CA GLU A 139 12.49 -0.08 -0.09
C GLU A 139 12.76 -0.82 1.21
N ARG A 140 13.79 -1.69 1.20
CA ARG A 140 14.23 -2.47 2.37
C ARG A 140 13.08 -3.23 3.04
N GLY A 141 12.25 -3.90 2.25
CA GLY A 141 11.12 -4.68 2.77
C GLY A 141 9.94 -3.87 3.34
N LEU A 142 9.96 -2.54 3.21
CA LEU A 142 8.87 -1.64 3.59
C LEU A 142 8.19 -1.05 2.35
N ILE A 143 6.91 -0.73 2.48
CA ILE A 143 6.14 0.02 1.48
C ILE A 143 5.86 1.41 2.05
N TRP A 144 6.20 2.44 1.29
CA TRP A 144 5.97 3.84 1.64
C TRP A 144 5.00 4.47 0.66
N ILE A 145 4.06 5.27 1.17
CA ILE A 145 3.27 6.19 0.36
C ILE A 145 3.95 7.56 0.37
N CYS A 146 4.22 8.08 -0.81
CA CYS A 146 4.95 9.33 -1.03
C CYS A 146 4.11 10.29 -1.87
N ALA A 147 4.20 11.59 -1.60
CA ALA A 147 3.55 12.60 -2.41
C ALA A 147 4.16 12.64 -3.83
N SER A 148 3.34 12.62 -4.89
CA SER A 148 3.81 12.76 -6.29
C SER A 148 3.88 14.22 -6.75
N ARG A 149 3.18 15.11 -6.04
CA ARG A 149 3.17 16.57 -6.21
C ARG A 149 3.00 17.25 -4.85
N VAL A 150 2.97 18.57 -4.83
CA VAL A 150 2.50 19.30 -3.64
C VAL A 150 1.02 18.98 -3.42
N ILE A 151 0.66 18.61 -2.18
CA ILE A 151 -0.71 18.29 -1.75
C ILE A 151 -1.15 19.39 -0.80
N ARG A 152 -2.31 20.01 -1.03
CA ARG A 152 -2.84 21.04 -0.14
C ARG A 152 -3.53 20.41 1.08
N ARG A 153 -3.62 21.18 2.16
CA ARG A 153 -4.48 20.85 3.30
C ARG A 153 -5.92 20.57 2.82
N GLY A 154 -6.51 19.50 3.31
CA GLY A 154 -7.85 19.04 2.99
C GLY A 154 -7.95 18.18 1.72
N GLU A 155 -6.89 18.03 0.93
CA GLU A 155 -6.92 17.11 -0.21
C GLU A 155 -6.90 15.65 0.27
N GLU A 156 -7.69 14.80 -0.40
CA GLU A 156 -7.65 13.35 -0.20
C GLU A 156 -6.38 12.77 -0.82
N LEU A 157 -5.66 11.96 -0.06
CA LEU A 157 -4.54 11.19 -0.53
C LEU A 157 -5.06 10.02 -1.37
N THR A 158 -4.52 9.88 -2.58
CA THR A 158 -4.85 8.79 -3.49
C THR A 158 -3.61 8.31 -4.21
N TYR A 159 -3.53 7.00 -4.47
CA TYR A 159 -2.48 6.43 -5.31
C TYR A 159 -3.09 5.44 -6.31
N ASN A 160 -2.39 5.18 -7.42
CA ASN A 160 -2.82 4.13 -8.32
C ASN A 160 -2.50 2.77 -7.69
N TYR A 161 -3.52 1.94 -7.47
CA TYR A 161 -3.36 0.60 -6.92
C TYR A 161 -2.54 -0.32 -7.83
N PHE A 162 -2.51 -0.05 -9.14
CA PHE A 162 -1.89 -0.90 -10.14
C PHE A 162 -2.31 -2.36 -9.95
N THR A 163 -3.61 -2.65 -9.91
CA THR A 163 -3.97 -4.03 -9.60
C THR A 163 -3.66 -4.94 -10.78
N GLU A 164 -2.96 -6.05 -10.52
CA GLU A 164 -2.86 -7.17 -11.46
C GLU A 164 -3.89 -8.21 -11.02
N GLY A 165 -4.93 -8.44 -11.82
CA GLY A 165 -5.96 -9.43 -11.51
C GLY A 165 -7.02 -9.58 -12.59
N ALA A 166 -7.64 -10.76 -12.67
CA ALA A 166 -8.71 -11.10 -13.60
C ALA A 166 -10.08 -10.54 -13.21
N ALA A 167 -10.11 -9.55 -12.32
CA ALA A 167 -11.36 -9.07 -11.77
C ALA A 167 -11.62 -7.64 -12.14
N GLU A 168 -12.80 -7.47 -12.69
CA GLU A 168 -13.31 -6.23 -13.23
C GLU A 168 -13.99 -5.45 -12.10
N ILE A 169 -13.20 -4.81 -11.21
CA ILE A 169 -13.75 -3.85 -10.23
C ILE A 169 -13.82 -2.48 -10.89
N PRO A 170 -15.02 -1.90 -11.09
CA PRO A 170 -15.15 -0.56 -11.66
C PRO A 170 -14.50 0.48 -10.76
N CYS A 171 -13.72 1.39 -11.35
CA CYS A 171 -13.10 2.46 -10.59
C CYS A 171 -14.11 3.56 -10.23
N GLY A 172 -14.25 3.84 -8.93
CA GLY A 172 -15.12 4.90 -8.41
C GLY A 172 -14.42 6.25 -8.19
N CYS A 173 -13.21 6.48 -8.71
CA CYS A 173 -12.41 7.65 -8.32
C CYS A 173 -12.97 9.00 -8.78
N ARG A 174 -13.90 9.00 -9.74
CA ARG A 174 -14.63 10.18 -10.22
C ARG A 174 -15.94 9.76 -10.90
N PRO A 175 -16.95 10.63 -10.98
CA PRO A 175 -18.14 10.38 -11.77
C PRO A 175 -17.78 10.01 -13.22
N GLY A 176 -18.38 8.93 -13.74
CA GLY A 176 -18.16 8.48 -15.12
C GLY A 176 -16.77 7.90 -15.41
N CYS A 177 -16.00 7.51 -14.39
CA CYS A 177 -14.75 6.79 -14.63
C CYS A 177 -15.02 5.46 -15.34
N GLN A 178 -14.34 5.24 -16.47
CA GLN A 178 -14.46 4.02 -17.28
C GLN A 178 -13.33 3.02 -17.02
N ASN A 179 -12.39 3.36 -16.14
CA ASN A 179 -11.27 2.49 -15.82
C ASN A 179 -11.69 1.41 -14.82
N MET A 180 -10.94 0.32 -14.85
CA MET A 180 -10.99 -0.73 -13.85
C MET A 180 -9.81 -0.54 -12.88
N LEU A 181 -10.00 -0.99 -11.63
CA LEU A 181 -8.91 -1.00 -10.65
C LEU A 181 -7.86 -2.06 -10.99
#